data_AF-A0A6G7Z5S0-F1
#
_entry.id   AF-A0A6G7Z5S0-F1
#
_cell.length_a   1.000
_cell.length_b   1.000
_cell.length_c   1.000
_cell.angle_alpha   90.00
_cell.angle_beta   90.00
_cell.angle_gamma   90.00
#
_symmetry.space_group_name_H-M   'P 1'
#
loop_
_entity.id
_entity.type
_entity.pdbx_description
1 polymer ?
#
loop_
_entity_poly.entity_id
_entity_poly.type
_entity_poly.pdbx_seq_one_letter_code
_entity_poly.pdbx_strand_id
1 'polypeptide(L)'
;MSRRTAGAWLAVILATLLLGTGTASASQLSLVGPTRAVATSVARCGSATVAVTPDGTASAGGTYTRVRVSGVPSGCTLGTVRVAGRTGTAWAQVVVAQPAAAVASGAFTVTVPAFVPPTTTAGSVWATLDGWPVPASWTFTPQVTTGCVVRTASGTVTGKPCSLTDFRVNNSWGAAPNREANAYFTVVAPTVDYGAGEIVRVTLDFSTAVGMPSGWRWTTTGVGPGNLVAVPGTSCSTLPVIVADVAAWNTNVFVPIKENRAGGSGFVCS
;
A
#
# COMPACT_ATOMS: atom_id res chain seq x y z
N MET A 1 -58.58 64.08 -19.56
CA MET A 1 -57.11 64.19 -19.67
C MET A 1 -56.78 65.19 -20.77
N SER A 2 -56.11 66.28 -20.43
CA SER A 2 -55.90 67.41 -21.35
C SER A 2 -54.82 67.09 -22.37
N ARG A 3 -54.92 67.64 -23.59
CA ARG A 3 -53.93 67.46 -24.67
C ARG A 3 -52.49 67.84 -24.28
N ARG A 4 -52.29 68.49 -23.12
CA ARG A 4 -50.98 68.86 -22.57
C ARG A 4 -50.27 67.72 -21.84
N THR A 5 -50.99 66.73 -21.30
CA THR A 5 -50.35 65.60 -20.60
C THR A 5 -49.82 64.52 -21.56
N ALA A 6 -50.45 64.35 -22.73
CA ALA A 6 -50.01 63.37 -23.72
C ALA A 6 -48.66 63.72 -24.37
N GLY A 7 -48.41 65.02 -24.62
CA GLY A 7 -47.14 65.48 -25.19
C GLY A 7 -45.95 65.33 -24.24
N ALA A 8 -46.17 65.52 -22.93
CA ALA A 8 -45.14 65.37 -21.92
C ALA A 8 -44.65 63.91 -21.81
N TRP A 9 -45.57 62.94 -21.84
CA TRP A 9 -45.21 61.53 -21.81
C TRP A 9 -44.45 61.08 -23.05
N LEU A 10 -44.82 61.57 -24.23
CA LEU A 10 -44.10 61.24 -25.47
C LEU A 10 -42.67 61.78 -25.46
N ALA A 11 -42.46 62.99 -24.94
CA ALA A 11 -41.13 63.59 -24.80
C ALA A 11 -40.25 62.83 -23.79
N VAL A 12 -40.82 62.36 -22.67
CA VAL A 12 -40.09 61.58 -21.66
C VAL A 12 -39.68 60.22 -22.21
N ILE A 13 -40.55 59.54 -22.96
CA ILE A 13 -40.24 58.25 -23.59
C ILE A 13 -39.17 58.41 -24.67
N LEU A 14 -39.24 59.47 -25.48
CA LEU A 14 -38.24 59.73 -26.52
C LEU A 14 -36.87 60.09 -25.91
N ALA A 15 -36.85 60.89 -24.83
CA ALA A 15 -35.63 61.23 -24.12
C ALA A 15 -34.98 60.00 -23.44
N THR A 16 -35.78 59.07 -22.91
CA THR A 16 -35.24 57.84 -22.32
C THR A 16 -34.71 56.85 -23.37
N LEU A 17 -35.30 56.80 -24.56
CA LEU A 17 -34.77 56.03 -25.69
C LEU A 17 -33.45 56.59 -26.24
N LEU A 18 -33.28 57.93 -26.24
CA LEU A 18 -32.04 58.59 -26.67
C LEU A 18 -30.90 58.48 -25.64
N LEU A 19 -31.21 58.28 -24.36
CA LEU A 19 -30.21 58.05 -23.30
C LEU A 19 -29.79 56.57 -23.17
N GLY A 20 -30.53 55.64 -23.80
CA GLY A 20 -30.26 54.20 -23.77
C GLY A 20 -29.27 53.71 -24.83
N THR A 21 -28.88 54.54 -25.80
CA THR A 21 -27.87 54.20 -26.83
C THR A 21 -26.45 54.48 -26.35
N GLY A 22 -26.13 54.00 -25.14
CA GLY A 22 -24.73 53.85 -24.74
C GLY A 22 -24.07 52.84 -25.69
N THR A 23 -23.03 53.26 -26.40
CA THR A 23 -22.18 52.34 -27.14
C THR A 23 -21.61 51.34 -26.14
N ALA A 24 -22.11 50.10 -26.16
CA ALA A 24 -21.49 49.00 -25.46
C ALA A 24 -20.07 48.87 -26.00
N SER A 25 -19.09 49.42 -25.29
CA SER A 25 -17.67 49.31 -25.63
C SER A 25 -17.21 47.90 -25.32
N ALA A 26 -17.59 46.96 -26.18
CA ALA A 26 -17.11 45.58 -26.14
C ALA A 26 -15.73 45.41 -26.80
N SER A 27 -15.09 46.50 -27.23
CA SER A 27 -13.89 46.50 -28.08
C SER A 27 -12.57 46.70 -27.32
N GLN A 28 -12.49 46.33 -26.04
CA GLN A 28 -11.22 46.31 -25.28
C GLN A 28 -10.81 44.92 -24.80
N LEU A 29 -11.33 43.85 -25.39
CA LEU A 29 -10.62 42.58 -25.32
C LEU A 29 -9.36 42.74 -26.20
N SER A 30 -8.25 43.11 -25.57
CA SER A 30 -6.94 43.05 -26.19
C SER A 30 -6.71 41.60 -26.60
N LEU A 31 -7.01 41.30 -27.86
CA LEU A 31 -6.55 40.10 -28.52
C LEU A 31 -5.04 40.25 -28.57
N VAL A 32 -4.36 39.77 -27.52
CA VAL A 32 -2.98 39.34 -27.61
C VAL A 32 -2.91 38.56 -28.92
N GLY A 33 -2.18 39.10 -29.90
CA GLY A 33 -2.19 38.61 -31.29
C GLY A 33 -2.06 37.08 -31.31
N PRO A 34 -2.62 36.39 -32.32
CA PRO A 34 -2.88 34.96 -32.27
C PRO A 34 -1.66 34.18 -31.76
N THR A 35 -1.67 33.84 -30.48
CA THR A 35 -0.74 32.86 -29.92
C THR A 35 -1.15 31.55 -30.53
N ARG A 36 -0.45 31.13 -31.58
CA ARG A 36 -0.61 29.78 -32.12
C ARG A 36 -0.36 28.83 -30.96
N ALA A 37 -1.35 28.01 -30.61
CA ALA A 37 -1.12 26.88 -29.75
C ALA A 37 -0.06 26.01 -30.44
N VAL A 38 1.15 26.01 -29.91
CA VAL A 38 2.20 25.10 -30.37
C VAL A 38 2.02 23.81 -29.59
N ALA A 39 1.72 22.74 -30.29
CA ALA A 39 1.77 21.39 -29.73
C ALA A 39 3.10 20.77 -30.15
N THR A 40 3.98 20.49 -29.20
CA THR A 40 5.16 19.66 -29.45
C THR A 40 4.75 18.19 -29.32
N SER A 41 4.76 17.47 -30.44
CA SER A 41 4.61 16.01 -30.42
C SER A 41 5.93 15.39 -29.98
N VAL A 42 5.92 14.77 -28.80
CA VAL A 42 7.05 13.95 -28.33
C VAL A 42 6.75 12.50 -28.71
N ALA A 43 7.65 11.85 -29.45
CA ALA A 43 7.48 10.44 -29.77
C ALA A 43 7.54 9.59 -28.50
N ARG A 44 6.73 8.52 -28.43
CA ARG A 44 6.87 7.52 -27.36
C ARG A 44 8.19 6.79 -27.54
N CYS A 45 8.95 6.65 -26.46
CA CYS A 45 10.18 5.86 -26.47
C CYS A 45 9.92 4.34 -26.62
N GLY A 46 8.70 3.87 -26.33
CA GLY A 46 8.27 2.51 -26.64
C GLY A 46 6.85 2.19 -26.15
N SER A 47 6.41 0.96 -26.40
CA SER A 47 5.07 0.46 -26.04
C SER A 47 5.09 -0.80 -25.17
N ALA A 48 6.26 -1.22 -24.68
CA ALA A 48 6.37 -2.42 -23.86
C ALA A 48 5.73 -2.22 -22.48
N THR A 49 5.15 -3.31 -21.94
CA THR A 49 4.71 -3.35 -20.55
C THR A 49 5.93 -3.41 -19.64
N VAL A 50 6.01 -2.50 -18.68
CA VAL A 50 7.07 -2.50 -17.66
C VAL A 50 6.65 -3.28 -16.42
N ALA A 51 7.61 -3.94 -15.77
CA ALA A 51 7.39 -4.64 -14.52
C ALA A 51 7.82 -3.77 -13.33
N VAL A 52 6.93 -3.62 -12.36
CA VAL A 52 7.14 -2.81 -11.14
C VAL A 52 7.12 -3.70 -9.91
N THR A 53 8.15 -3.57 -9.09
CA THR A 53 8.35 -4.38 -7.88
C THR A 53 8.95 -3.54 -6.75
N PRO A 54 8.66 -3.83 -5.47
CA PRO A 54 9.47 -3.32 -4.36
C PRO A 54 10.91 -3.77 -4.52
N ASP A 55 11.85 -2.92 -4.10
CA ASP A 55 13.28 -3.16 -4.27
C ASP A 55 14.05 -3.09 -2.95
N GLY A 56 15.10 -3.89 -2.82
CA GLY A 56 15.91 -4.01 -1.62
C GLY A 56 15.35 -4.96 -0.56
N THR A 57 15.96 -4.91 0.63
CA THR A 57 15.56 -5.71 1.80
C THR A 57 14.43 -5.03 2.56
N ALA A 58 13.41 -5.78 2.93
CA ALA A 58 12.33 -5.29 3.78
C ALA A 58 12.85 -4.96 5.18
N SER A 59 12.35 -3.88 5.77
CA SER A 59 12.55 -3.58 7.19
C SER A 59 11.68 -4.49 8.07
N ALA A 60 11.96 -4.51 9.38
CA ALA A 60 11.07 -5.11 10.37
C ALA A 60 9.65 -4.53 10.21
N GLY A 61 8.66 -5.38 9.90
CA GLY A 61 7.30 -4.97 9.54
C GLY A 61 6.95 -5.03 8.05
N GLY A 62 7.87 -5.49 7.19
CA GLY A 62 7.59 -5.73 5.77
C GLY A 62 7.52 -4.45 4.92
N THR A 63 8.11 -3.35 5.42
CA THR A 63 8.14 -2.08 4.69
C THR A 63 9.37 -1.98 3.79
N TYR A 64 9.19 -1.27 2.67
CA TYR A 64 10.23 -1.01 1.67
C TYR A 64 10.40 0.49 1.47
N THR A 65 11.60 0.92 1.07
CA THR A 65 11.92 2.33 0.77
C THR A 65 12.28 2.55 -0.69
N ARG A 66 12.21 1.51 -1.52
CA ARG A 66 12.52 1.58 -2.95
C ARG A 66 11.52 0.82 -3.79
N VAL A 67 11.30 1.32 -5.01
CA VAL A 67 10.54 0.65 -6.06
C VAL A 67 11.41 0.59 -7.30
N ARG A 68 11.51 -0.59 -7.90
CA ARG A 68 12.23 -0.81 -9.15
C ARG A 68 11.25 -1.03 -10.28
N VAL A 69 11.48 -0.35 -11.40
CA VAL A 69 10.80 -0.52 -12.67
C VAL A 69 11.78 -1.11 -13.66
N SER A 70 11.37 -2.18 -14.35
CA SER A 70 12.21 -2.96 -15.26
C SER A 70 11.49 -3.29 -16.56
N GLY A 71 12.24 -3.66 -17.60
CA GLY A 71 11.69 -3.86 -18.94
C GLY A 71 11.39 -2.55 -19.65
N VAL A 72 12.09 -1.48 -19.27
CA VAL A 72 11.94 -0.16 -19.88
C VAL A 72 12.52 -0.22 -21.31
N PRO A 73 11.75 0.16 -22.34
CA PRO A 73 12.22 0.20 -23.72
C PRO A 73 13.49 1.04 -23.90
N SER A 74 14.34 0.62 -24.84
CA SER A 74 15.49 1.43 -25.25
C SER A 74 15.04 2.78 -25.78
N GLY A 75 15.75 3.85 -25.41
CA GLY A 75 15.44 5.22 -25.82
C GLY A 75 14.59 6.00 -24.83
N CYS A 76 14.04 5.36 -23.78
CA CYS A 76 13.44 6.09 -22.67
C CYS A 76 14.54 6.59 -21.72
N THR A 77 14.46 7.84 -21.28
CA THR A 77 15.50 8.46 -20.43
C THR A 77 15.06 8.76 -19.00
N LEU A 78 13.78 9.06 -18.80
CA LEU A 78 13.21 9.40 -17.51
C LEU A 78 11.96 8.58 -17.22
N GLY A 79 11.75 8.21 -15.95
CA GLY A 79 10.62 7.43 -15.50
C GLY A 79 10.02 7.92 -14.19
N THR A 80 8.70 7.83 -14.05
CA THR A 80 7.99 7.98 -12.78
C THR A 80 7.08 6.79 -12.55
N VAL A 81 6.77 6.50 -11.30
CA VAL A 81 5.90 5.40 -10.91
C VAL A 81 5.00 5.79 -9.75
N ARG A 82 3.76 5.31 -9.78
CA ARG A 82 2.80 5.42 -8.69
C ARG A 82 2.24 4.05 -8.40
N VAL A 83 2.14 3.71 -7.12
CA VAL A 83 1.53 2.45 -6.66
C VAL A 83 0.35 2.80 -5.77
N ALA A 84 -0.78 2.15 -5.99
CA ALA A 84 -1.94 2.21 -5.11
C ALA A 84 -2.21 0.84 -4.50
N GLY A 85 -2.60 0.86 -3.23
CA GLY A 85 -3.11 -0.31 -2.52
C GLY A 85 -4.61 -0.22 -2.36
N ARG A 86 -5.28 -1.37 -2.39
CA ARG A 86 -6.71 -1.51 -2.13
C ARG A 86 -6.96 -1.96 -0.69
N THR A 87 -7.79 -1.22 0.02
CA THR A 87 -8.30 -1.58 1.35
C THR A 87 -9.82 -1.70 1.27
N GLY A 88 -10.35 -2.92 1.33
CA GLY A 88 -11.77 -3.19 1.08
C GLY A 88 -12.14 -2.88 -0.38
N THR A 89 -12.95 -1.85 -0.61
CA THR A 89 -13.32 -1.35 -1.95
C THR A 89 -12.58 -0.07 -2.35
N ALA A 90 -11.90 0.59 -1.42
CA ALA A 90 -11.23 1.86 -1.66
C ALA A 90 -9.79 1.66 -2.15
N TRP A 91 -9.35 2.55 -3.05
CA TRP A 91 -7.96 2.63 -3.51
C TRP A 91 -7.27 3.84 -2.88
N ALA A 92 -6.07 3.65 -2.37
CA ALA A 92 -5.24 4.72 -1.82
C ALA A 92 -3.85 4.66 -2.45
N GLN A 93 -3.29 5.83 -2.80
CA GLN A 93 -1.90 5.91 -3.25
C GLN A 93 -0.97 5.62 -2.07
N VAL A 94 -0.09 4.63 -2.24
CA VAL A 94 0.91 4.24 -1.25
C VAL A 94 2.31 4.67 -1.67
N VAL A 95 2.54 4.83 -2.98
CA VAL A 95 3.80 5.32 -3.53
C VAL A 95 3.51 6.36 -4.59
N VAL A 96 4.25 7.48 -4.52
CA VAL A 96 4.35 8.47 -5.59
C VAL A 96 5.82 8.80 -5.76
N ALA A 97 6.41 8.39 -6.88
CA ALA A 97 7.79 8.69 -7.19
C ALA A 97 7.89 10.05 -7.88
N GLN A 98 8.43 11.03 -7.17
CA GLN A 98 8.80 12.36 -7.67
C GLN A 98 10.12 12.79 -7.00
N PRO A 99 11.06 13.42 -7.74
CA PRO A 99 11.01 13.71 -9.18
C PRO A 99 11.20 12.44 -10.04
N ALA A 100 11.16 12.59 -11.37
CA ALA A 100 11.45 11.50 -12.30
C ALA A 100 12.87 10.95 -12.09
N ALA A 101 13.03 9.63 -12.21
CA ALA A 101 14.32 8.95 -12.12
C ALA A 101 14.90 8.68 -13.50
N ALA A 102 16.23 8.72 -13.60
CA ALA A 102 16.93 8.35 -14.82
C ALA A 102 16.81 6.85 -15.10
N VAL A 103 16.54 6.52 -16.37
CA VAL A 103 16.54 5.17 -16.89
C VAL A 103 17.97 4.78 -17.27
N ALA A 104 18.44 3.67 -16.71
CA ALA A 104 19.73 3.08 -17.04
C ALA A 104 19.55 1.58 -17.27
N SER A 105 20.14 1.07 -18.36
CA SER A 105 20.13 -0.37 -18.68
C SER A 105 18.73 -1.00 -18.68
N GLY A 106 17.73 -0.29 -19.23
CA GLY A 106 16.35 -0.78 -19.33
C GLY A 106 15.59 -0.84 -17.99
N ALA A 107 16.05 -0.11 -16.98
CA ALA A 107 15.40 -0.03 -15.67
C ALA A 107 15.61 1.33 -15.00
N PHE A 108 14.83 1.61 -13.98
CA PHE A 108 15.12 2.69 -13.02
C PHE A 108 14.64 2.28 -11.63
N THR A 109 15.24 2.86 -10.60
CA THR A 109 14.85 2.65 -9.21
C THR A 109 14.60 3.99 -8.56
N VAL A 110 13.51 4.09 -7.81
CA VAL A 110 13.11 5.30 -7.09
C VAL A 110 13.18 5.04 -5.59
N THR A 111 13.74 5.99 -4.85
CA THR A 111 13.64 6.00 -3.39
C THR A 111 12.37 6.72 -3.00
N VAL A 112 11.60 6.14 -2.09
CA VAL A 112 10.27 6.60 -1.67
C VAL A 112 10.15 6.52 -0.14
N PRO A 113 9.23 7.27 0.48
CA PRO A 113 8.92 7.05 1.90
C PRO A 113 8.59 5.58 2.18
N ALA A 114 8.91 5.12 3.40
CA ALA A 114 8.66 3.74 3.79
C ALA A 114 7.18 3.38 3.59
N PHE A 115 6.93 2.29 2.85
CA PHE A 115 5.58 1.84 2.53
C PHE A 115 5.47 0.33 2.70
N VAL A 116 4.28 -0.16 3.03
CA VAL A 116 3.95 -1.59 2.96
C VAL A 116 3.46 -1.88 1.55
N PRO A 117 4.15 -2.71 0.75
CA PRO A 117 3.71 -2.95 -0.61
C PRO A 117 2.39 -3.73 -0.62
N PRO A 118 1.39 -3.31 -1.42
CA PRO A 118 0.18 -4.10 -1.59
C PRO A 118 0.52 -5.42 -2.27
N THR A 119 -0.20 -6.50 -1.93
CA THR A 119 -0.02 -7.79 -2.60
C THR A 119 -0.35 -7.68 -4.10
N THR A 120 0.08 -8.65 -4.90
CA THR A 120 -0.25 -8.72 -6.34
C THR A 120 -1.74 -8.51 -6.64
N THR A 121 -2.65 -9.04 -5.79
CA THR A 121 -4.10 -8.94 -5.99
C THR A 121 -4.71 -7.63 -5.47
N ALA A 122 -4.04 -6.93 -4.57
CA ALA A 122 -4.50 -5.68 -3.96
C ALA A 122 -3.74 -4.44 -4.48
N GLY A 123 -2.78 -4.63 -5.37
CA GLY A 123 -1.92 -3.59 -5.92
C GLY A 123 -2.34 -3.16 -7.32
N SER A 124 -2.23 -1.86 -7.58
CA SER A 124 -2.32 -1.30 -8.92
C SER A 124 -1.19 -0.29 -9.12
N VAL A 125 -0.72 -0.18 -10.35
CA VAL A 125 0.46 0.62 -10.67
C VAL A 125 0.25 1.42 -11.94
N TRP A 126 0.81 2.63 -11.94
CA TRP A 126 0.91 3.49 -13.10
C TRP A 126 2.36 3.92 -13.28
N ALA A 127 2.90 3.71 -14.48
CA ALA A 127 4.22 4.17 -14.85
C ALA A 127 4.13 5.18 -15.99
N THR A 128 5.05 6.13 -16.00
CA THR A 128 5.18 7.14 -17.06
C THR A 128 6.65 7.23 -17.46
N LEU A 129 6.93 7.11 -18.75
CA LEU A 129 8.27 7.19 -19.33
C LEU A 129 8.34 8.40 -20.28
N ASP A 130 9.28 9.30 -20.06
CA ASP A 130 9.44 10.56 -20.80
C ASP A 130 8.11 11.32 -21.02
N GLY A 131 7.27 11.34 -19.98
CA GLY A 131 5.95 12.00 -19.99
C GLY A 131 4.80 11.17 -20.57
N TRP A 132 5.06 9.97 -21.12
CA TRP A 132 4.04 9.10 -21.69
C TRP A 132 3.63 7.96 -20.73
N PRO A 133 2.33 7.75 -20.48
CA PRO A 133 1.87 6.59 -19.72
C PRO A 133 2.15 5.30 -20.49
N VAL A 134 2.64 4.28 -19.79
CA VAL A 134 2.89 2.95 -20.36
C VAL A 134 2.17 1.88 -19.54
N PRO A 135 1.81 0.73 -20.17
CA PRO A 135 1.30 -0.40 -19.43
C PRO A 135 2.32 -0.83 -18.36
N ALA A 136 1.84 -1.11 -17.15
CA ALA A 136 2.69 -1.52 -16.04
C ALA A 136 2.03 -2.68 -15.28
N SER A 137 2.83 -3.66 -14.89
CA SER A 137 2.41 -4.76 -14.02
C SER A 137 3.00 -4.60 -12.62
N TRP A 138 2.22 -4.96 -11.62
CA TRP A 138 2.65 -5.00 -10.23
C TRP A 138 2.65 -6.45 -9.75
N THR A 139 3.79 -6.88 -9.21
CA THR A 139 3.89 -8.19 -8.56
C THR A 139 4.56 -8.03 -7.21
N PHE A 140 3.88 -8.47 -6.18
CA PHE A 140 4.45 -8.56 -4.85
C PHE A 140 3.82 -9.72 -4.09
N THR A 141 4.67 -10.66 -3.72
CA THR A 141 4.37 -11.66 -2.70
C THR A 141 5.18 -11.24 -1.47
N PRO A 142 4.52 -10.89 -0.35
CA PRO A 142 5.23 -10.54 0.87
C PRO A 142 6.27 -11.62 1.20
N GLN A 143 7.53 -11.21 1.28
CA GLN A 143 8.54 -12.04 1.92
C GLN A 143 8.20 -12.04 3.39
N VAL A 144 7.62 -13.14 3.87
CA VAL A 144 7.24 -13.23 5.27
C VAL A 144 8.53 -13.33 6.08
N THR A 145 8.91 -12.23 6.69
CA THR A 145 10.05 -12.20 7.59
C THR A 145 9.53 -12.38 9.00
N THR A 146 10.02 -13.42 9.68
CA THR A 146 9.75 -13.60 11.11
C THR A 146 10.17 -12.34 11.88
N GLY A 147 9.27 -11.77 12.67
CA GLY A 147 9.50 -10.51 13.37
C GLY A 147 8.29 -9.98 14.11
N CYS A 148 8.37 -8.74 14.59
CA CYS A 148 7.25 -8.10 15.28
C CYS A 148 7.24 -6.58 15.08
N VAL A 149 6.07 -5.97 15.25
CA VAL A 149 5.84 -4.52 15.22
C VAL A 149 4.85 -4.10 16.30
N VAL A 150 4.99 -2.87 16.81
CA VAL A 150 3.99 -2.28 17.71
C VAL A 150 2.95 -1.51 16.87
N ARG A 151 1.68 -1.65 17.22
CA ARG A 151 0.54 -0.98 16.57
C ARG A 151 -0.36 -0.32 17.60
N THR A 152 -1.06 0.73 17.18
CA THR A 152 -2.18 1.31 17.93
C THR A 152 -3.40 0.37 17.90
N ALA A 153 -4.39 0.61 18.77
CA ALA A 153 -5.69 -0.06 18.72
C ALA A 153 -6.40 0.08 17.36
N SER A 154 -6.18 1.19 16.65
CA SER A 154 -6.68 1.43 15.29
C SER A 154 -5.89 0.71 14.20
N GLY A 155 -4.81 0.01 14.57
CA GLY A 155 -4.01 -0.83 13.68
C GLY A 155 -2.86 -0.11 12.96
N THR A 156 -2.52 1.12 13.36
CA THR A 156 -1.40 1.89 12.78
C THR A 156 -0.09 1.46 13.43
N VAL A 157 0.95 1.19 12.64
CA VAL A 157 2.30 0.86 13.17
C VAL A 157 2.92 2.11 13.81
N THR A 158 3.38 2.00 15.07
CA THR A 158 3.85 3.16 15.86
C THR A 158 5.35 3.43 15.70
N GLY A 159 6.09 2.54 15.04
CA GLY A 159 7.56 2.65 14.88
C GLY A 159 8.36 2.37 16.16
N LYS A 160 7.69 2.01 17.26
CA LYS A 160 8.34 1.62 18.51
C LYS A 160 9.15 0.33 18.32
N PRO A 161 10.31 0.19 19.01
CA PRO A 161 11.16 -0.98 18.90
C PRO A 161 10.39 -2.25 19.29
N CYS A 162 10.48 -3.26 18.42
CA CYS A 162 10.00 -4.60 18.65
C CYS A 162 10.98 -5.59 18.04
N SER A 163 11.43 -6.58 18.82
CA SER A 163 12.27 -7.66 18.33
C SER A 163 11.72 -9.01 18.74
N LEU A 164 11.89 -9.99 17.85
CA LEU A 164 11.58 -11.38 18.09
C LEU A 164 12.89 -12.14 18.23
N THR A 165 13.02 -12.89 19.32
CA THR A 165 14.23 -13.64 19.67
C THR A 165 13.88 -15.08 19.99
N ASP A 166 14.88 -15.96 19.96
CA ASP A 166 14.74 -17.34 20.42
C ASP A 166 13.64 -18.15 19.70
N PHE A 167 13.39 -17.83 18.42
CA PHE A 167 12.41 -18.55 17.60
C PHE A 167 12.92 -19.93 17.21
N ARG A 168 12.30 -20.96 17.78
CA ARG A 168 12.66 -22.36 17.57
C ARG A 168 11.44 -23.25 17.65
N VAL A 169 11.56 -24.45 17.13
CA VAL A 169 10.60 -25.54 17.27
C VAL A 169 11.29 -26.64 18.07
N ASN A 170 10.68 -27.05 19.18
CA ASN A 170 11.15 -28.21 19.94
C ASN A 170 10.94 -29.50 19.14
N ASN A 171 11.59 -30.58 19.58
CA ASN A 171 11.44 -31.91 18.99
C ASN A 171 9.97 -32.23 18.72
N SER A 172 9.65 -32.56 17.47
CA SER A 172 8.32 -33.04 17.12
C SER A 172 8.08 -34.43 17.71
N TRP A 173 6.86 -34.69 18.16
CA TRP A 173 6.40 -36.01 18.56
C TRP A 173 5.27 -36.51 17.66
N GLY A 174 4.99 -37.81 17.73
CA GLY A 174 4.07 -38.49 16.82
C GLY A 174 4.73 -38.91 15.50
N ALA A 175 3.93 -39.48 14.61
CA ALA A 175 4.37 -39.93 13.28
C ALA A 175 3.53 -39.24 12.20
N ALA A 176 4.11 -39.03 11.01
CA ALA A 176 3.36 -38.50 9.89
C ALA A 176 2.15 -39.41 9.57
N PRO A 177 0.97 -38.85 9.25
CA PRO A 177 0.66 -37.43 9.04
C PRO A 177 0.19 -36.67 10.29
N ASN A 178 0.38 -37.21 11.50
CA ASN A 178 -0.12 -36.66 12.76
C ASN A 178 1.01 -36.19 13.69
N ARG A 179 2.06 -35.56 13.13
CA ARG A 179 3.12 -34.97 13.96
C ARG A 179 2.61 -33.74 14.69
N GLU A 180 3.13 -33.53 15.89
CA GLU A 180 2.92 -32.34 16.70
C GLU A 180 4.27 -31.78 17.14
N ALA A 181 4.36 -30.47 17.28
CA ALA A 181 5.54 -29.79 17.79
C ALA A 181 5.14 -28.51 18.54
N ASN A 182 6.01 -28.03 19.43
CA ASN A 182 5.84 -26.73 20.08
C ASN A 182 6.86 -25.76 19.49
N ALA A 183 6.39 -24.66 18.91
CA ALA A 183 7.22 -23.52 18.58
C ALA A 183 7.33 -22.60 19.78
N TYR A 184 8.53 -22.09 20.05
CA TYR A 184 8.84 -21.13 21.10
C TYR A 184 9.42 -19.88 20.47
N PHE A 185 9.09 -18.72 21.03
CA PHE A 185 9.71 -17.44 20.67
C PHE A 185 9.53 -16.43 21.81
N THR A 186 10.42 -15.46 21.85
CA THR A 186 10.38 -14.37 22.82
C THR A 186 10.19 -13.04 22.10
N VAL A 187 9.19 -12.28 22.51
CA VAL A 187 8.93 -10.92 21.98
C VAL A 187 9.45 -9.91 22.98
N VAL A 188 10.22 -8.95 22.49
CA VAL A 188 10.79 -7.86 23.28
C VAL A 188 10.33 -6.54 22.67
N ALA A 189 9.44 -5.83 23.36
CA ALA A 189 8.88 -4.55 22.94
C ALA A 189 8.86 -3.59 24.15
N PRO A 190 10.00 -3.02 24.56
CA PRO A 190 10.15 -2.39 25.87
C PRO A 190 9.36 -1.08 26.06
N THR A 191 8.96 -0.43 24.96
CA THR A 191 8.30 0.88 24.97
C THR A 191 6.83 0.82 24.60
N VAL A 192 6.26 -0.39 24.48
CA VAL A 192 4.83 -0.56 24.20
C VAL A 192 4.01 -0.05 25.37
N ASP A 193 2.97 0.71 25.06
CA ASP A 193 2.02 1.23 26.04
C ASP A 193 0.69 0.47 25.91
N TYR A 194 0.62 -0.66 26.60
CA TYR A 194 -0.59 -1.47 26.65
C TYR A 194 -1.76 -0.71 27.31
N GLY A 195 -1.49 0.26 28.19
CA GLY A 195 -2.50 1.10 28.83
C GLY A 195 -3.18 2.07 27.86
N ALA A 196 -2.44 2.52 26.84
CA ALA A 196 -2.97 3.31 25.72
C ALA A 196 -3.64 2.46 24.62
N GLY A 197 -3.77 1.14 24.83
CA GLY A 197 -4.35 0.22 23.85
C GLY A 197 -3.43 -0.14 22.69
N GLU A 198 -2.11 0.03 22.83
CA GLU A 198 -1.16 -0.50 21.86
C GLU A 198 -1.11 -2.03 21.94
N ILE A 199 -0.86 -2.67 20.80
CA ILE A 199 -0.74 -4.11 20.65
C ILE A 199 0.54 -4.43 19.89
N VAL A 200 1.10 -5.60 20.14
CA VAL A 200 2.22 -6.11 19.34
C VAL A 200 1.67 -7.06 18.29
N ARG A 201 2.03 -6.85 17.02
CA ARG A 201 1.78 -7.82 15.95
C ARG A 201 3.05 -8.62 15.73
N VAL A 202 2.97 -9.94 15.88
CA VAL A 202 4.04 -10.87 15.53
C VAL A 202 3.75 -11.51 14.18
N THR A 203 4.80 -11.76 13.42
CA THR A 203 4.78 -12.57 12.20
C THR A 203 5.79 -13.68 12.39
N LEU A 204 5.36 -14.91 12.21
CA LEU A 204 6.21 -16.10 12.40
C LEU A 204 6.15 -16.93 11.14
N ASP A 205 7.29 -17.19 10.54
CA ASP A 205 7.42 -18.15 9.45
C ASP A 205 8.06 -19.44 9.97
N PHE A 206 7.23 -20.43 10.26
CA PHE A 206 7.69 -21.70 10.81
C PHE A 206 8.60 -22.49 9.86
N SER A 207 8.62 -22.18 8.56
CA SER A 207 9.56 -22.81 7.64
C SER A 207 11.01 -22.39 7.89
N THR A 208 11.20 -21.25 8.56
CA THR A 208 12.51 -20.71 8.94
C THR A 208 12.92 -21.07 10.38
N ALA A 209 12.03 -21.72 11.14
CA ALA A 209 12.27 -22.01 12.55
C ALA A 209 13.34 -23.10 12.73
N VAL A 210 14.29 -22.85 13.63
CA VAL A 210 15.29 -23.85 14.02
C VAL A 210 14.60 -25.04 14.67
N GLY A 211 14.91 -26.26 14.25
CA GLY A 211 14.32 -27.49 14.80
C GLY A 211 13.02 -27.95 14.10
N MET A 212 12.56 -27.23 13.07
CA MET A 212 11.42 -27.68 12.27
C MET A 212 11.77 -28.96 11.49
N PRO A 213 10.99 -30.06 11.61
CA PRO A 213 11.28 -31.30 10.89
C PRO A 213 11.24 -31.12 9.38
N SER A 214 12.23 -31.69 8.68
CA SER A 214 12.20 -31.78 7.22
C SER A 214 10.97 -32.57 6.77
N GLY A 215 10.24 -32.04 5.79
CA GLY A 215 9.05 -32.69 5.23
C GLY A 215 7.77 -32.49 6.03
N TRP A 216 7.69 -31.46 6.89
CA TRP A 216 6.43 -31.06 7.52
C TRP A 216 5.38 -30.64 6.47
N ARG A 217 4.15 -31.12 6.61
CA ARG A 217 3.05 -30.92 5.65
C ARG A 217 2.18 -29.72 6.02
N TRP A 218 2.56 -28.54 5.54
CA TRP A 218 1.86 -27.29 5.85
C TRP A 218 0.41 -27.24 5.40
N THR A 219 0.06 -27.90 4.30
CA THR A 219 -1.30 -27.89 3.71
C THR A 219 -2.38 -28.50 4.60
N THR A 220 -2.00 -29.37 5.53
CA THR A 220 -2.91 -30.01 6.49
C THR A 220 -2.67 -29.52 7.92
N THR A 221 -1.67 -28.64 8.10
CA THR A 221 -1.25 -28.18 9.42
C THR A 221 -2.27 -27.19 10.00
N GLY A 222 -2.43 -27.22 11.31
CA GLY A 222 -3.09 -26.16 12.07
C GLY A 222 -2.27 -25.79 13.30
N VAL A 223 -2.53 -24.59 13.81
CA VAL A 223 -1.91 -24.07 15.03
C VAL A 223 -2.93 -24.10 16.17
N GLY A 224 -2.49 -24.47 17.37
CA GLY A 224 -3.30 -24.33 18.57
C GLY A 224 -2.99 -23.03 19.30
N PRO A 225 -3.86 -22.61 20.23
CA PRO A 225 -3.72 -21.33 20.93
C PRO A 225 -2.48 -21.26 21.85
N GLY A 226 -1.91 -22.38 22.30
CA GLY A 226 -0.77 -22.36 23.21
C GLY A 226 -0.99 -21.43 24.41
N ASN A 227 -0.01 -20.58 24.74
CA ASN A 227 -0.21 -19.40 25.60
C ASN A 227 -0.28 -18.08 24.79
N LEU A 228 -0.52 -18.17 23.48
CA LEU A 228 -0.74 -17.03 22.60
C LEU A 228 -2.17 -16.49 22.81
N VAL A 229 -2.28 -15.33 23.46
CA VAL A 229 -3.57 -14.64 23.61
C VAL A 229 -3.84 -13.83 22.33
N ALA A 230 -4.67 -14.36 21.44
CA ALA A 230 -5.17 -13.60 20.28
C ALA A 230 -6.03 -12.42 20.74
N VAL A 231 -5.84 -11.29 20.09
CA VAL A 231 -6.84 -10.22 20.05
C VAL A 231 -7.45 -10.08 18.65
N PRO A 232 -8.59 -9.36 18.50
CA PRO A 232 -9.19 -9.10 17.20
C PRO A 232 -8.17 -8.54 16.20
N GLY A 233 -8.11 -9.13 15.00
CA GLY A 233 -7.11 -8.79 13.98
C GLY A 233 -6.02 -9.85 13.76
N THR A 234 -5.96 -10.84 14.64
CA THR A 234 -5.15 -12.03 14.47
C THR A 234 -5.64 -12.87 13.28
N SER A 235 -4.75 -13.23 12.36
CA SER A 235 -5.07 -14.06 11.20
C SER A 235 -4.02 -15.15 10.98
N CYS A 236 -4.50 -16.30 10.55
CA CYS A 236 -3.69 -17.50 10.40
C CYS A 236 -3.90 -18.15 9.03
N SER A 237 -4.20 -17.37 8.00
CA SER A 237 -4.81 -17.85 6.76
C SER A 237 -3.92 -18.70 5.84
N THR A 238 -2.63 -18.88 6.14
CA THR A 238 -1.70 -19.61 5.26
C THR A 238 -0.45 -20.08 6.02
N LEU A 239 -0.46 -21.29 6.57
CA LEU A 239 0.79 -21.90 7.08
C LEU A 239 1.78 -22.15 5.92
N PRO A 240 3.10 -21.99 6.13
CA PRO A 240 3.85 -21.96 7.39
C PRO A 240 3.84 -20.63 8.17
N VAL A 241 3.09 -19.63 7.71
CA VAL A 241 3.13 -18.27 8.25
C VAL A 241 1.93 -17.99 9.16
N ILE A 242 2.19 -17.40 10.32
CA ILE A 242 1.14 -16.88 11.20
C ILE A 242 1.35 -15.42 11.54
N VAL A 243 0.25 -14.66 11.63
CA VAL A 243 0.25 -13.25 12.04
C VAL A 243 -0.69 -13.09 13.22
N ALA A 244 -0.14 -12.83 14.40
CA ALA A 244 -0.94 -12.71 15.62
C ALA A 244 -0.78 -11.33 16.24
N ASP A 245 -1.90 -10.75 16.67
CA ASP A 245 -1.91 -9.55 17.51
C ASP A 245 -1.97 -9.98 18.98
N VAL A 246 -1.19 -9.33 19.83
CA VAL A 246 -1.00 -9.72 21.24
C VAL A 246 -0.97 -8.50 22.17
N ALA A 247 -1.61 -8.60 23.33
CA ALA A 247 -1.98 -7.44 24.16
C ALA A 247 -1.18 -7.21 25.47
N ALA A 248 -0.31 -8.12 25.93
CA ALA A 248 0.56 -7.89 27.11
C ALA A 248 1.65 -8.98 27.26
N TRP A 249 2.94 -8.67 27.08
CA TRP A 249 4.02 -9.70 27.03
C TRP A 249 5.29 -9.31 27.79
N ASN A 250 5.82 -10.26 28.58
CA ASN A 250 7.17 -10.22 29.15
C ASN A 250 7.85 -11.60 29.31
N THR A 251 7.34 -12.69 28.72
CA THR A 251 7.96 -14.03 28.85
C THR A 251 7.79 -14.92 27.59
N ASN A 252 8.61 -15.97 27.49
CA ASN A 252 8.71 -16.98 26.41
C ASN A 252 7.33 -17.55 26.02
N VAL A 253 6.95 -17.41 24.76
CA VAL A 253 5.66 -17.88 24.24
C VAL A 253 5.81 -19.16 23.46
N PHE A 254 4.87 -20.06 23.69
CA PHE A 254 4.76 -21.32 22.98
C PHE A 254 3.46 -21.40 22.18
N VAL A 255 3.59 -21.96 20.98
CA VAL A 255 2.50 -22.17 20.04
C VAL A 255 2.58 -23.61 19.53
N PRO A 256 1.59 -24.47 19.81
CA PRO A 256 1.58 -25.85 19.31
C PRO A 256 1.20 -25.87 17.83
N ILE A 257 1.95 -26.64 17.04
CA ILE A 257 1.75 -26.86 15.60
C ILE A 257 1.42 -28.34 15.37
N LYS A 258 0.39 -28.64 14.58
CA LYS A 258 -0.07 -30.02 14.34
C LYS A 258 -0.34 -30.27 12.85
N GLU A 259 0.23 -31.32 12.26
CA GLU A 259 0.15 -31.60 10.82
C GLU A 259 -1.23 -31.97 10.28
N ASN A 260 -2.19 -32.38 11.11
CA ASN A 260 -3.51 -32.85 10.66
C ASN A 260 -4.63 -32.11 11.41
N ARG A 261 -4.53 -30.78 11.45
CA ARG A 261 -5.48 -29.91 12.17
C ARG A 261 -6.02 -28.78 11.31
N ALA A 262 -5.85 -28.83 9.99
CA ALA A 262 -6.56 -27.94 9.09
C ALA A 262 -8.07 -28.04 9.38
N GLY A 263 -8.71 -26.92 9.71
CA GLY A 263 -10.15 -26.86 10.03
C GLY A 263 -10.59 -27.35 11.42
N GLY A 264 -9.68 -27.58 12.38
CA GLY A 264 -10.04 -27.90 13.76
C GLY A 264 -10.74 -26.75 14.52
N SER A 265 -11.00 -26.87 15.82
CA SER A 265 -11.41 -25.75 16.70
C SER A 265 -10.19 -25.13 17.40
N GLY A 266 -10.19 -23.81 17.64
CA GLY A 266 -9.06 -23.05 18.20
C GLY A 266 -8.52 -21.96 17.27
N PHE A 267 -7.23 -21.62 17.38
CA PHE A 267 -6.49 -20.68 16.53
C PHE A 267 -6.30 -21.25 15.12
N VAL A 268 -7.40 -21.45 14.41
CA VAL A 268 -7.42 -22.36 13.27
C VAL A 268 -7.03 -21.57 12.04
N CYS A 269 -5.80 -21.81 11.65
CA CYS A 269 -5.25 -21.48 10.35
C CYS A 269 -6.04 -22.33 9.33
N SER A 270 -6.85 -21.65 8.51
CA SER A 270 -7.60 -22.25 7.40
C SER A 270 -6.71 -22.35 6.17
#